data_AF-A0A920QVF7-F1
#
_entry.id   AF-A0A920QVF7-F1
#
_cell.length_a   1.000
_cell.length_b   1.000
_cell.length_c   1.000
_cell.angle_alpha   90.00
_cell.angle_beta   90.00
_cell.angle_gamma   90.00
#
_symmetry.space_group_name_H-M   'P 1'
#
loop_
_entity.id
_entity.type
_entity.pdbx_description
1 polymer ?
#
loop_
_entity_poly.entity_id
_entity_poly.type
_entity_poly.pdbx_seq_one_letter_code
_entity_poly.pdbx_strand_id
1 'polypeptide(L)'
;MELTNPWISQIKYQDPATGFNLASPSMVKLDTGELLASYDYQWSGDFPKTENKDKRGYRETEGLPEALSHHEDITDLKLDQYITSVYRSDDDGLTWELTGDIKGSTGGKLFVNRGSAYLISNLYEYGSLVIRRSDDKGSTWTNPVDEDSGFLFRAGKHMNHRIIIMCQVTF
;
A
#
# COMPACT_ATOMS: atom_id res chain seq x y z
N MET A 1 -29.49 -19.00 0.96
CA MET A 1 -28.43 -18.94 -0.07
C MET A 1 -28.39 -17.50 -0.53
N GLU A 2 -27.37 -16.75 -0.13
CA GLU A 2 -27.16 -15.42 -0.72
C GLU A 2 -26.71 -15.61 -2.17
N LEU A 3 -27.35 -14.87 -3.06
CA LEU A 3 -26.98 -14.80 -4.46
C LEU A 3 -25.68 -13.98 -4.53
N THR A 4 -24.52 -14.64 -4.49
CA THR A 4 -23.26 -14.00 -4.87
C THR A 4 -23.34 -13.73 -6.36
N ASN A 5 -23.55 -12.47 -6.72
CA ASN A 5 -23.49 -12.04 -8.10
C ASN A 5 -22.09 -12.37 -8.64
N PRO A 6 -21.93 -13.28 -9.62
CA PRO A 6 -20.61 -13.72 -10.08
C PRO A 6 -19.81 -12.58 -10.75
N TRP A 7 -20.45 -11.45 -11.02
CA TRP A 7 -19.83 -10.24 -11.55
C TRP A 7 -19.25 -9.31 -10.47
N ILE A 8 -19.44 -9.63 -9.18
CA ILE A 8 -18.98 -8.78 -8.07
C ILE A 8 -17.87 -9.51 -7.31
N SER A 9 -16.65 -8.98 -7.45
CA SER A 9 -15.50 -9.29 -6.61
C SER A 9 -15.18 -8.07 -5.75
N GLN A 10 -15.44 -8.16 -4.45
CA GLN A 10 -15.33 -7.01 -3.54
C GLN A 10 -14.25 -7.26 -2.47
N ILE A 11 -13.21 -6.42 -2.48
CA ILE A 11 -12.14 -6.44 -1.48
C ILE A 11 -12.55 -5.67 -0.22
N LYS A 12 -13.02 -4.43 -0.40
CA LYS A 12 -13.46 -3.55 0.68
C LYS A 12 -14.47 -2.54 0.15
N TYR A 13 -15.46 -2.22 0.97
CA TYR A 13 -16.33 -1.07 0.83
C TYR A 13 -16.17 -0.19 2.07
N GLN A 14 -16.17 1.12 1.88
CA GLN A 14 -16.15 2.09 2.96
C GLN A 14 -17.30 3.06 2.75
N ASP A 15 -18.15 3.20 3.78
CA ASP A 15 -19.27 4.13 3.74
C ASP A 15 -18.73 5.57 3.78
N PRO A 16 -19.02 6.42 2.76
CA PRO A 16 -18.58 7.82 2.74
C PRO A 16 -19.01 8.63 3.98
N ALA A 17 -20.11 8.24 4.65
CA ALA A 17 -20.58 8.89 5.86
C ALA A 17 -19.61 8.76 7.04
N THR A 18 -18.67 7.81 7.00
CA THR A 18 -17.64 7.64 8.02
C THR A 18 -16.52 8.69 7.94
N GLY A 19 -16.43 9.44 6.84
CA GLY A 19 -15.31 10.35 6.59
C GLY A 19 -14.00 9.64 6.23
N PHE A 20 -14.03 8.32 6.05
CA PHE A 20 -12.88 7.52 5.63
C PHE A 20 -13.03 7.17 4.16
N ASN A 21 -11.99 7.42 3.37
CA ASN A 21 -12.03 7.16 1.94
C ASN A 21 -10.96 6.14 1.56
N LEU A 22 -11.36 5.20 0.69
CA LEU A 22 -10.42 4.34 -0.01
C LEU A 22 -9.94 5.07 -1.26
N ALA A 23 -8.65 4.99 -1.56
CA ALA A 23 -8.06 5.67 -2.69
C ALA A 23 -7.02 4.81 -3.42
N SER A 24 -6.64 5.27 -4.60
CA SER A 24 -5.52 4.71 -5.39
C SER A 24 -5.61 3.19 -5.65
N PRO A 25 -6.75 2.64 -6.10
CA PRO A 25 -6.83 1.22 -6.38
C PRO A 25 -5.77 0.81 -7.41
N SER A 26 -5.10 -0.32 -7.16
CA SER A 26 -4.14 -0.92 -8.07
C SER A 26 -4.28 -2.43 -8.01
N MET A 27 -4.09 -3.12 -9.13
CA MET A 27 -4.21 -4.57 -9.21
C MET A 27 -3.27 -5.13 -10.27
N VAL A 28 -2.68 -6.28 -9.98
CA VAL A 28 -1.77 -7.01 -10.87
C VAL A 28 -2.03 -8.51 -10.77
N LYS A 29 -1.69 -9.24 -11.82
CA LYS A 29 -1.65 -10.71 -11.83
C LYS A 29 -0.20 -11.17 -11.77
N LEU A 30 0.12 -12.08 -10.85
CA LEU A 30 1.44 -12.69 -10.73
C LEU A 30 1.60 -13.80 -11.78
N ASP A 31 2.86 -14.14 -12.09
CA ASP A 31 3.19 -15.23 -13.02
C ASP A 31 2.64 -16.59 -12.56
N THR A 32 2.43 -16.75 -11.24
CA THR A 32 1.86 -17.94 -10.62
C THR A 32 0.33 -18.04 -10.75
N GLY A 33 -0.34 -16.98 -11.21
CA GLY A 33 -1.78 -16.92 -11.43
C GLY A 33 -2.55 -16.15 -10.37
N GLU A 34 -2.02 -16.00 -9.15
CA GLU A 34 -2.65 -15.21 -8.10
C GLU A 34 -2.76 -13.72 -8.47
N LEU A 35 -3.79 -13.07 -7.95
CA LEU A 35 -3.99 -11.63 -8.06
C LEU A 35 -3.49 -10.93 -6.81
N LEU A 36 -2.84 -9.77 -6.98
CA LEU A 36 -2.61 -8.82 -5.91
C LEU A 36 -3.40 -7.55 -6.20
N ALA A 37 -4.07 -7.03 -5.18
CA ALA A 37 -4.77 -5.76 -5.24
C ALA A 37 -4.39 -4.90 -4.05
N SER A 38 -4.32 -3.59 -4.25
CA SER A 38 -4.03 -2.64 -3.18
C SER A 38 -4.91 -1.41 -3.26
N TYR A 39 -5.09 -0.78 -2.11
CA TYR A 39 -5.67 0.55 -2.00
C TYR A 39 -5.08 1.26 -0.78
N ASP A 40 -5.15 2.58 -0.79
CA ASP A 40 -4.72 3.41 0.33
C ASP A 40 -5.91 3.81 1.19
N TYR A 41 -5.66 4.02 2.48
CA TYR A 41 -6.54 4.78 3.35
C TYR A 41 -6.18 6.27 3.27
N GLN A 42 -7.13 7.10 2.86
CA GLN A 42 -7.01 8.56 2.95
C GLN A 42 -7.87 9.07 4.11
N TRP A 43 -7.20 9.74 5.03
CA TRP A 43 -7.73 10.17 6.32
C TRP A 43 -7.90 11.69 6.38
N SER A 44 -9.01 12.18 6.94
CA SER A 44 -9.25 13.63 7.16
C SER A 44 -9.75 14.00 8.57
N GLY A 45 -9.53 13.17 9.62
CA GLY A 45 -10.08 13.36 11.00
C GLY A 45 -9.13 13.00 12.17
N ASP A 46 -9.64 12.49 13.30
CA ASP A 46 -8.87 11.91 14.44
C ASP A 46 -8.85 10.36 14.42
N PHE A 47 -7.65 9.77 14.40
CA PHE A 47 -7.34 8.35 14.08
C PHE A 47 -8.40 7.28 14.44
N PRO A 48 -8.71 6.35 13.52
CA PRO A 48 -9.39 5.12 13.88
C PRO A 48 -8.32 4.12 14.38
N LYS A 49 -8.68 3.22 15.29
CA LYS A 49 -7.85 2.02 15.47
C LYS A 49 -7.95 1.25 14.15
N THR A 50 -6.81 0.91 13.54
CA THR A 50 -6.76 0.09 12.33
C THR A 50 -7.59 -1.17 12.55
N GLU A 51 -8.76 -1.25 11.92
CA GLU A 51 -9.70 -2.39 12.00
C GLU A 51 -9.02 -3.73 11.60
N ASN A 52 -7.88 -3.64 10.91
CA ASN A 52 -7.13 -4.77 10.38
C ASN A 52 -6.13 -5.41 11.35
N LYS A 53 -5.79 -4.78 12.50
CA LYS A 53 -4.85 -5.38 13.48
C LYS A 53 -5.30 -6.75 13.99
N ASP A 54 -6.62 -6.95 14.05
CA ASP A 54 -7.23 -8.19 14.53
C ASP A 54 -7.48 -9.22 13.41
N LYS A 55 -7.16 -8.90 12.14
CA LYS A 55 -7.38 -9.81 11.01
C LYS A 55 -6.28 -10.86 10.89
N ARG A 56 -6.69 -12.11 10.66
CA ARG A 56 -5.79 -13.24 10.38
C ARG A 56 -4.95 -12.93 9.13
N GLY A 57 -3.62 -12.97 9.27
CA GLY A 57 -2.68 -12.64 8.19
C GLY A 57 -2.01 -11.26 8.31
N TYR A 58 -2.48 -10.41 9.22
CA TYR A 58 -1.84 -9.12 9.51
C TYR A 58 -0.38 -9.30 9.96
N ARG A 59 0.53 -8.57 9.30
CA ARG A 59 1.94 -8.44 9.67
C ARG A 59 2.33 -6.98 9.55
N GLU A 60 2.84 -6.40 10.63
CA GLU A 60 3.42 -5.05 10.56
C GLU A 60 4.73 -5.10 9.80
N THR A 61 4.88 -4.25 8.78
CA THR A 61 6.21 -3.89 8.30
C THR A 61 6.90 -3.12 9.43
N GLU A 62 8.00 -3.64 9.98
CA GLU A 62 8.79 -2.94 10.99
C GLU A 62 9.11 -1.52 10.53
N GLY A 63 9.03 -0.57 11.46
CA GLY A 63 9.15 0.87 11.22
C GLY A 63 10.38 1.25 10.40
N LEU A 64 10.35 2.45 9.83
CA LEU A 64 11.39 2.98 8.95
C LEU A 64 12.40 3.82 9.79
N PRO A 65 13.47 3.25 10.35
CA PRO A 65 14.38 3.99 11.22
C PRO A 65 15.05 5.19 10.51
N GLU A 66 15.39 5.12 9.23
CA GLU A 66 15.99 6.28 8.54
C GLU A 66 14.99 7.36 8.12
N ALA A 67 13.71 7.01 7.89
CA ALA A 67 12.63 7.98 7.71
C ALA A 67 12.54 8.94 8.91
N LEU A 68 12.71 8.39 10.11
CA LEU A 68 12.72 9.11 11.39
C LEU A 68 13.98 9.94 11.59
N SER A 69 15.10 9.59 10.95
CA SER A 69 16.40 10.25 11.16
C SER A 69 16.60 11.57 10.38
N HIS A 70 15.83 11.79 9.32
CA HIS A 70 16.05 12.92 8.39
C HIS A 70 14.93 13.96 8.37
N HIS A 71 13.79 13.66 8.99
CA HIS A 71 12.69 14.60 9.18
C HIS A 71 12.27 14.58 10.65
N GLU A 72 12.63 15.64 11.39
CA GLU A 72 12.35 15.80 12.82
C GLU A 72 10.85 15.69 13.17
N ASP A 73 9.95 15.85 12.18
CA ASP A 73 8.49 15.81 12.35
C ASP A 73 7.86 14.43 12.06
N ILE A 74 8.64 13.44 11.63
CA ILE A 74 8.11 12.10 11.33
C ILE A 74 8.15 11.28 12.63
N THR A 75 6.96 10.90 13.08
CA THR A 75 6.75 10.00 14.22
C THR A 75 6.09 8.72 13.72
N ASP A 76 6.20 7.62 14.46
CA ASP A 76 5.47 6.37 14.16
C ASP A 76 3.96 6.63 14.00
N LEU A 77 3.42 7.56 14.78
CA LEU A 77 2.04 8.02 14.68
C LEU A 77 1.71 8.61 13.30
N LYS A 78 2.65 9.31 12.66
CA LYS A 78 2.48 9.87 11.31
C LYS A 78 2.58 8.80 10.23
N LEU A 79 3.39 7.76 10.44
CA LEU A 79 3.44 6.60 9.53
C LEU A 79 2.13 5.81 9.55
N ASP A 80 1.52 5.66 10.73
CA ASP A 80 0.24 4.99 10.90
C ASP A 80 -0.94 5.77 10.27
N GLN A 81 -0.75 7.04 9.84
CA GLN A 81 -1.77 7.81 9.09
C GLN A 81 -1.91 7.38 7.63
N TYR A 82 -0.85 6.82 7.05
CA TYR A 82 -0.79 6.52 5.61
C TYR A 82 -0.50 5.04 5.42
N ILE A 83 -1.53 4.28 5.09
CA ILE A 83 -1.41 2.83 4.91
C ILE A 83 -1.91 2.46 3.52
N THR A 84 -1.07 1.73 2.79
CA THR A 84 -1.48 0.96 1.62
C THR A 84 -1.70 -0.49 2.05
N SER A 85 -2.93 -0.98 1.98
CA SER A 85 -3.24 -2.39 2.23
C SER A 85 -3.08 -3.21 0.95
N VAL A 86 -2.54 -4.41 1.06
CA VAL A 86 -2.35 -5.36 -0.05
C VAL A 86 -3.12 -6.65 0.22
N TYR A 87 -3.97 -7.01 -0.73
CA TYR A 87 -4.79 -8.20 -0.73
C TYR A 87 -4.34 -9.17 -1.81
N ARG A 88 -4.47 -10.47 -1.52
CA ARG A 88 -4.20 -11.55 -2.46
C ARG A 88 -5.46 -12.37 -2.71
N SER A 89 -5.61 -12.87 -3.93
CA SER A 89 -6.58 -13.89 -4.29
C SER A 89 -5.88 -15.01 -5.06
N ASP A 90 -6.14 -16.25 -4.68
CA ASP A 90 -5.69 -17.47 -5.36
C ASP A 90 -6.81 -18.21 -6.09
N ASP A 91 -8.01 -17.63 -6.12
CA ASP A 91 -9.24 -18.19 -6.69
C ASP A 91 -9.88 -17.26 -7.74
N ASP A 92 -9.04 -16.64 -8.57
CA ASP A 92 -9.44 -15.73 -9.67
C ASP A 92 -10.30 -14.53 -9.22
N GLY A 93 -10.09 -14.06 -7.99
CA GLY A 93 -10.78 -12.91 -7.42
C GLY A 93 -12.11 -13.25 -6.75
N LEU A 94 -12.42 -14.53 -6.51
CA LEU A 94 -13.65 -14.89 -5.79
C LEU A 94 -13.56 -14.56 -4.30
N THR A 95 -12.40 -14.76 -3.70
CA THR A 95 -12.10 -14.38 -2.32
C THR A 95 -10.77 -13.64 -2.23
N TRP A 96 -10.63 -12.82 -1.19
CA TRP A 96 -9.45 -11.99 -0.97
C TRP A 96 -8.98 -12.09 0.47
N GLU A 97 -7.68 -12.28 0.66
CA GLU A 97 -7.02 -12.26 1.96
C GLU A 97 -6.11 -11.03 2.10
N LEU A 98 -6.09 -10.41 3.28
CA LEU A 98 -5.12 -9.36 3.59
C LEU A 98 -3.74 -9.99 3.77
N THR A 99 -2.77 -9.53 3.00
CA THR A 99 -1.38 -10.06 3.01
C THR A 99 -0.36 -9.09 3.59
N GLY A 100 -0.64 -7.79 3.57
CA GLY A 100 0.23 -6.79 4.18
C GLY A 100 -0.41 -5.41 4.30
N ASP A 101 -0.02 -4.69 5.35
CA ASP A 101 -0.31 -3.26 5.53
C ASP A 101 1.02 -2.51 5.52
N ILE A 102 1.22 -1.66 4.51
CA ILE A 102 2.47 -0.92 4.31
C ILE A 102 2.29 0.49 4.85
N LYS A 103 2.96 0.76 5.98
CA LYS A 103 2.91 2.06 6.67
C LYS A 103 3.70 3.14 5.93
N GLY A 104 3.31 4.39 6.13
CA GLY A 104 3.88 5.55 5.46
C GLY A 104 3.68 5.56 3.94
N SER A 105 2.77 4.76 3.40
CA SER A 105 2.57 4.60 1.96
C SER A 105 1.28 5.25 1.49
N THR A 106 1.38 6.04 0.42
CA THR A 106 0.21 6.64 -0.24
C THR A 106 0.44 6.81 -1.75
N GLY A 107 -0.64 6.76 -2.53
CA GLY A 107 -0.61 6.82 -3.99
C GLY A 107 -0.11 5.53 -4.65
N GLY A 108 -0.11 4.40 -3.94
CA GLY A 108 0.57 3.17 -4.35
C GLY A 108 0.19 2.65 -5.74
N LYS A 109 1.16 2.13 -6.49
CA LYS A 109 0.96 1.38 -7.74
C LYS A 109 1.73 0.08 -7.72
N LEU A 110 1.00 -1.03 -7.85
CA LEU A 110 1.57 -2.36 -8.01
C LEU A 110 2.03 -2.57 -9.45
N PHE A 111 3.17 -3.24 -9.60
CA PHE A 111 3.61 -3.81 -10.87
C PHE A 111 4.42 -5.07 -10.62
N VAL A 112 4.53 -5.93 -11.63
CA VAL A 112 5.32 -7.15 -11.57
C VAL A 112 6.53 -6.99 -12.47
N ASN A 113 7.68 -7.43 -11.99
CA ASN A 113 8.91 -7.47 -12.78
C ASN A 113 9.72 -8.69 -12.37
N ARG A 114 10.07 -9.55 -13.35
CA ARG A 114 10.91 -10.74 -13.16
C ARG A 114 10.44 -11.66 -12.01
N GLY A 115 9.14 -11.90 -11.92
CA GLY A 115 8.54 -12.79 -10.90
C GLY A 115 8.34 -12.16 -9.52
N SER A 116 8.83 -10.94 -9.28
CA SER A 116 8.64 -10.21 -8.02
C SER A 116 7.56 -9.15 -8.17
N ALA A 117 6.80 -8.93 -7.10
CA ALA A 117 5.86 -7.83 -7.00
C ALA A 117 6.59 -6.57 -6.49
N TYR A 118 6.23 -5.42 -7.04
CA TYR A 118 6.77 -4.13 -6.63
C TYR A 118 5.63 -3.16 -6.34
N LEU A 119 5.85 -2.30 -5.35
CA LEU A 119 4.97 -1.18 -5.01
C LEU A 119 5.80 0.09 -5.08
N ILE A 120 5.46 0.97 -6.01
CA ILE A 120 5.96 2.34 -6.01
C ILE A 120 4.92 3.24 -5.33
N SER A 121 5.34 4.03 -4.35
CA SER A 121 4.45 4.89 -3.58
C SER A 121 5.16 6.15 -3.07
N ASN A 122 4.36 7.14 -2.69
CA ASN A 122 4.87 8.24 -1.91
C ASN A 122 5.09 7.77 -0.50
N LEU A 123 6.25 8.11 0.02
CA LEU A 123 6.56 7.99 1.42
C LEU A 123 6.01 9.24 2.11
N TYR A 124 4.86 9.06 2.79
CA TYR A 124 4.04 10.09 3.44
C TYR A 124 3.64 11.27 2.52
N GLU A 125 2.96 12.29 3.06
CA GLU A 125 2.43 13.43 2.29
C GLU A 125 3.49 14.36 1.68
N TYR A 126 4.75 14.26 2.09
CA TYR A 126 5.80 15.20 1.69
C TYR A 126 6.55 14.83 0.41
N GLY A 127 6.10 13.79 -0.32
CA GLY A 127 6.50 13.59 -1.71
C GLY A 127 7.89 12.96 -1.92
N SER A 128 8.44 12.26 -0.93
CA SER A 128 9.53 11.32 -1.22
C SER A 128 8.96 10.13 -1.98
N LEU A 129 9.67 9.64 -2.99
CA LEU A 129 9.23 8.51 -3.81
C LEU A 129 10.05 7.28 -3.44
N VAL A 130 9.38 6.18 -3.14
CA VAL A 130 10.01 4.91 -2.81
C VAL A 130 9.46 3.77 -3.65
N ILE A 131 10.27 2.74 -3.82
CA ILE A 131 9.89 1.45 -4.38
C ILE A 131 10.16 0.35 -3.34
N ARG A 132 9.17 -0.52 -3.15
CA ARG A 132 9.25 -1.70 -2.30
C ARG A 132 9.10 -2.94 -3.16
N ARG A 133 9.78 -4.02 -2.78
CA ARG A 133 9.75 -5.31 -3.46
C ARG A 133 9.18 -6.37 -2.53
N SER A 134 8.40 -7.28 -3.08
CA SER A 134 7.95 -8.51 -2.45
C SER A 134 8.32 -9.70 -3.33
N ASP A 135 8.98 -10.69 -2.71
CA ASP A 135 9.35 -11.96 -3.34
C ASP A 135 8.44 -13.12 -2.92
N ASP A 136 7.45 -12.85 -2.06
CA ASP A 136 6.58 -13.84 -1.43
C ASP A 136 5.09 -13.51 -1.62
N LYS A 137 4.77 -13.02 -2.82
CA LYS A 137 3.40 -12.76 -3.28
C LYS A 137 2.65 -11.78 -2.37
N GLY A 138 3.30 -10.67 -2.04
CA GLY A 138 2.73 -9.57 -1.26
C GLY A 138 2.72 -9.76 0.25
N SER A 139 3.29 -10.86 0.77
CA SER A 139 3.25 -11.18 2.21
C SER A 139 4.28 -10.40 3.02
N THR A 140 5.43 -10.10 2.44
CA THR A 140 6.47 -9.23 3.00
C THR A 140 6.99 -8.27 1.95
N TRP A 141 7.49 -7.12 2.41
CA TRP A 141 7.94 -6.02 1.57
C TRP A 141 9.28 -5.48 2.07
N THR A 142 10.17 -5.12 1.16
CA THR A 142 11.43 -4.46 1.53
C THR A 142 11.19 -3.10 2.17
N ASN A 143 12.11 -2.69 3.03
CA ASN A 143 12.15 -1.36 3.63
C ASN A 143 13.09 -0.46 2.84
N PRO A 144 12.59 0.66 2.27
CA PRO A 144 13.43 1.63 1.57
C PRO A 144 14.16 2.46 2.62
N VAL A 145 15.46 2.22 2.73
CA VAL A 145 16.37 2.92 3.65
C VAL A 145 17.12 4.03 2.91
N ASP A 146 17.57 3.71 1.70
CA ASP A 146 18.42 4.54 0.85
C ASP A 146 18.20 4.24 -0.64
N GLU A 147 18.96 4.90 -1.50
CA GLU A 147 18.89 4.78 -2.96
C GLU A 147 19.15 3.35 -3.46
N ASP A 148 19.92 2.56 -2.72
CA ASP A 148 20.25 1.18 -3.06
C ASP A 148 19.17 0.19 -2.59
N SER A 149 18.32 0.60 -1.64
CA SER A 149 17.28 -0.22 -1.02
C SER A 149 15.85 0.25 -1.29
N GLY A 150 15.67 1.29 -2.11
CA GLY A 150 14.36 1.65 -2.66
C GLY A 150 13.95 3.11 -2.55
N PHE A 151 14.80 4.04 -2.11
CA PHE A 151 14.55 5.48 -2.29
C PHE A 151 14.81 5.89 -3.75
N LEU A 152 13.78 6.38 -4.43
CA LEU A 152 13.89 6.89 -5.79
C LEU A 152 14.06 8.40 -5.83
N PHE A 153 13.43 9.09 -4.88
CA PHE A 153 13.49 10.55 -4.79
C PHE A 153 13.31 10.99 -3.34
N ARG A 154 14.15 11.92 -2.89
CA ARG A 154 14.05 12.55 -1.57
C ARG A 154 13.46 13.93 -1.71
N ALA A 155 12.30 14.16 -1.10
CA ALA A 155 11.73 15.49 -1.05
C ALA A 155 12.48 16.37 -0.05
N GLY A 156 12.67 17.65 -0.40
CA GLY A 156 13.27 18.64 0.50
C GLY A 156 12.31 19.12 1.60
N LYS A 157 12.86 19.73 2.66
CA LYS A 157 12.17 20.23 3.88
C LYS A 157 10.93 21.13 3.66
N HIS A 158 10.68 21.63 2.45
CA HIS A 158 9.59 22.59 2.16
C HIS A 158 8.76 22.23 0.91
N MET A 159 8.81 20.99 0.45
CA MET A 159 8.13 20.58 -0.78
C MET A 159 6.72 20.07 -0.50
N ASN A 160 5.70 20.85 -0.92
CA ASN A 160 4.29 20.45 -0.96
C ASN A 160 3.90 19.95 -2.37
N HIS A 161 4.78 19.25 -3.07
CA HIS A 161 4.48 18.77 -4.42
C HIS A 161 3.87 17.37 -4.37
N ARG A 162 2.63 17.26 -4.85
CA ARG A 162 1.98 15.96 -5.10
C ARG A 162 2.67 15.30 -6.30
N ILE A 163 3.49 14.27 -6.06
CA ILE A 163 4.00 13.43 -7.13
C ILE A 163 2.86 12.51 -7.59
N ILE A 164 2.42 12.68 -8.83
CA ILE A 164 1.47 11.77 -9.47
C ILE A 164 2.25 10.56 -9.97
N ILE A 165 2.00 9.41 -9.37
CA ILE A 165 2.57 8.14 -9.79
C ILE A 165 1.65 7.53 -10.85
N MET A 166 2.08 7.60 -12.11
CA MET A 166 1.44 6.86 -13.21
C MET A 166 2.31 5.65 -13.56
N CYS A 167 1.75 4.46 -13.41
CA CYS A 167 2.36 3.24 -13.95
C CYS A 167 1.59 2.89 -15.23
N GLN A 168 2.26 2.94 -16.37
CA GLN A 168 1.72 2.47 -17.63
C GLN A 168 2.27 1.06 -17.86
N VAL A 169 1.43 0.06 -17.66
CA VAL A 169 1.75 -1.32 -18.07
C VAL A 169 1.52 -1.37 -19.58
N THR A 170 2.58 -1.65 -20.34
CA THR A 170 2.50 -1.91 -21.77
C THR A 170 2.34 -3.42 -21.96
N PHE A 171 1.31 -3.83 -22.71
CA PHE A 171 1.07 -5.21 -23.11
C PHE A 171 1.73 -5.50 -24.46
#